data_AF-A0AAD9VKX1-F1
#
_entry.id   AF-A0AAD9VKX1-F1
#
_cell.length_a   1.000
_cell.length_b   1.000
_cell.length_c   1.000
_cell.angle_alpha   90.00
_cell.angle_beta   90.00
_cell.angle_gamma   90.00
#
_symmetry.space_group_name_H-M   'P 1'
#
loop_
_entity.id
_entity.type
_entity.pdbx_description
1 polymer ?
#
loop_
_entity_poly.entity_id
_entity_poly.type
_entity_poly.pdbx_seq_one_letter_code
_entity_poly.pdbx_strand_id
1 'polypeptide(L)'
;MFYGILLPSIITLEKNCTSYQTENGSFANLLADGEGSTAVANEFKLGESTIRAIHKRASKIYESLDSATNDSSKRTSYSRNVVIEKTEKALVLWVKDLSKKRIPIHKELIQEKARQYFNQLKDLEPSSSSCLRNVKFSASNGWFVGFLQRYALHNVKIQGEAASADETAAMNYRKVLAEIIDDGGYCPDQVFNADETGLFWKKMPNRTFIAKSEKTASGFKAAKDRITLLLCSNASGAKMLTPLIINKALHPRALKGVNLSEYPVHFMANKKAWVTSAIFETWFNDSFVPEVEKYMEEMGLPFKVLLIVDSAPGHPCVEHPNVQIVFLPPNTTSLMQPLDQGIIANFKKHYIKLTFSYILKKLENGKLSLTEVWKKFSILDCINHIIAAIGQIKQHTLNSCWKAIWPACVINRNVTENASTLLYEISALAHNIGGEGFDSFGDNDLDEMIEDQTVDDRHYQ
;
A
#
# COMPACT_ATOMS: atom_id res chain seq x y z
N MET A 1 8.17 -38.52 13.27
CA MET A 1 8.06 -38.33 11.81
C MET A 1 8.41 -36.87 11.53
N PHE A 2 9.72 -36.55 11.51
CA PHE A 2 10.27 -35.20 11.45
C PHE A 2 10.73 -34.91 10.01
N TYR A 3 10.06 -34.00 9.31
CA TYR A 3 10.56 -33.34 8.09
C TYR A 3 10.50 -31.83 8.35
N GLY A 4 11.64 -31.24 8.73
CA GLY A 4 11.68 -29.80 9.04
C GLY A 4 13.01 -29.20 9.51
N ILE A 5 14.15 -29.90 9.44
CA ILE A 5 15.42 -29.38 9.99
C ILE A 5 16.62 -29.39 9.01
N LEU A 6 16.50 -29.89 7.77
CA LEU A 6 17.68 -30.10 6.91
C LEU A 6 18.03 -29.00 5.89
N LEU A 7 17.29 -27.88 5.78
CA LEU A 7 17.64 -26.81 4.82
C LEU A 7 18.64 -25.75 5.33
N PRO A 8 18.65 -25.31 6.60
CA PRO A 8 19.63 -24.32 7.08
C PRO A 8 21.05 -24.89 7.24
N SER A 9 21.17 -26.19 7.49
CA SER A 9 22.46 -26.85 7.72
C SER A 9 23.31 -26.96 6.44
N ILE A 10 22.68 -27.08 5.27
CA ILE A 10 23.38 -27.19 3.97
C ILE A 10 23.96 -25.83 3.54
N ILE A 11 23.24 -24.73 3.78
CA ILE A 11 23.73 -23.37 3.47
C ILE A 11 24.89 -22.97 4.40
N THR A 12 24.87 -23.44 5.65
CA THR A 12 25.96 -23.22 6.61
C THR A 12 27.20 -24.07 6.26
N LEU A 13 26.99 -25.29 5.75
CA LEU A 13 28.06 -26.16 5.24
C LEU A 13 28.74 -25.60 3.98
N GLU A 14 28.01 -24.98 3.04
CA GLU A 14 28.61 -24.37 1.84
C GLU A 14 29.50 -23.16 2.19
N LYS A 15 29.12 -22.34 3.18
CA LYS A 15 29.93 -21.20 3.64
C LYS A 15 31.19 -21.62 4.40
N ASN A 16 31.12 -22.70 5.18
CA ASN A 16 32.29 -23.21 5.89
C ASN A 16 33.21 -24.02 4.96
N CYS A 17 32.69 -24.83 4.03
CA CYS A 17 33.55 -25.57 3.10
C CYS A 17 34.35 -24.67 2.14
N THR A 18 33.78 -23.54 1.70
CA THR A 18 34.50 -22.60 0.81
C THR A 18 35.62 -21.84 1.52
N SER A 19 35.49 -21.55 2.82
CA SER A 19 36.59 -20.95 3.61
C SER A 19 37.67 -21.96 3.98
N TYR A 20 37.32 -23.25 4.13
CA TYR A 20 38.28 -24.31 4.48
C TYR A 20 39.05 -24.86 3.26
N GLN A 21 38.47 -24.83 2.06
CA GLN A 21 39.13 -25.28 0.81
C GLN A 21 40.38 -24.46 0.44
N THR A 22 40.51 -23.23 0.96
CA THR A 22 41.63 -22.34 0.67
C THR A 22 42.82 -22.50 1.61
N GLU A 23 42.65 -23.09 2.80
CA GLU A 23 43.73 -23.15 3.81
C GLU A 23 44.26 -24.56 4.09
N ASN A 24 43.51 -25.63 3.84
CA ASN A 24 44.00 -27.01 3.94
C ASN A 24 43.38 -27.86 2.82
N GLY A 25 44.17 -28.72 2.18
CA GLY A 25 43.79 -29.47 0.97
C GLY A 25 42.40 -30.13 1.02
N SER A 26 41.74 -30.21 -0.14
CA SER A 26 40.38 -30.76 -0.30
C SER A 26 40.18 -32.07 0.47
N PHE A 27 39.06 -32.18 1.20
CA PHE A 27 38.56 -33.41 1.85
C PHE A 27 38.67 -34.68 0.98
N ALA A 28 38.54 -34.51 -0.34
CA ALA A 28 38.57 -35.59 -1.30
C ALA A 28 39.99 -36.14 -1.53
N ASN A 29 41.04 -35.37 -1.22
CA ASN A 29 42.44 -35.80 -1.29
C ASN A 29 42.81 -36.65 -0.07
N LEU A 30 42.41 -36.24 1.14
CA LEU A 30 42.65 -36.99 2.39
C LEU A 30 41.99 -38.39 2.38
N LEU A 31 40.80 -38.50 1.79
CA LEU A 31 40.13 -39.78 1.59
C LEU A 31 40.76 -40.64 0.48
N ALA A 32 41.39 -40.02 -0.53
CA ALA A 32 42.12 -40.71 -1.58
C ALA A 32 43.49 -41.23 -1.10
N ASP A 33 44.11 -40.55 -0.14
CA ASP A 33 45.37 -40.93 0.52
C ASP A 33 45.20 -42.02 1.59
N GLY A 34 43.98 -42.56 1.74
CA GLY A 34 43.72 -43.76 2.55
C GLY A 34 43.31 -43.50 4.00
N GLU A 35 43.01 -42.25 4.38
CA GLU A 35 42.53 -41.96 5.73
C GLU A 35 41.08 -42.42 5.96
N GLY A 36 40.81 -42.97 7.14
CA GLY A 36 39.49 -43.47 7.51
C GLY A 36 38.47 -42.34 7.69
N SER A 37 37.23 -42.54 7.23
CA SER A 37 36.17 -41.51 7.24
C SER A 37 35.88 -40.89 8.61
N THR A 38 36.18 -41.60 9.70
CA THR A 38 36.02 -41.12 11.07
C THR A 38 37.11 -40.11 11.47
N ALA A 39 38.35 -40.28 10.97
CA ALA A 39 39.44 -39.33 11.22
C ALA A 39 39.16 -37.99 10.55
N VAL A 40 38.78 -38.02 9.27
CA VAL A 40 38.38 -36.84 8.49
C VAL A 40 37.12 -36.18 9.08
N ALA A 41 36.16 -36.96 9.59
CA ALA A 41 34.99 -36.41 10.28
C ALA A 41 35.38 -35.61 11.54
N ASN A 42 36.32 -36.13 12.33
CA ASN A 42 36.78 -35.49 13.56
C ASN A 42 37.63 -34.24 13.29
N GLU A 43 38.54 -34.30 12.33
CA GLU A 43 39.43 -33.18 11.97
C GLU A 43 38.63 -31.94 11.56
N PHE A 44 37.59 -32.14 10.76
CA PHE A 44 36.76 -31.06 10.25
C PHE A 44 35.45 -30.84 11.04
N LYS A 45 35.28 -31.55 12.17
CA LYS A 45 34.09 -31.48 13.03
C LYS A 45 32.78 -31.70 12.28
N LEU A 46 32.78 -32.63 11.33
CA LEU A 46 31.61 -33.03 10.55
C LEU A 46 31.10 -34.39 11.00
N GLY A 47 29.80 -34.66 10.80
CA GLY A 47 29.24 -35.99 11.06
C GLY A 47 29.79 -37.03 10.09
N GLU A 48 30.19 -38.21 10.57
CA GLU A 48 30.75 -39.30 9.76
C GLU A 48 29.83 -39.73 8.60
N SER A 49 28.52 -39.70 8.81
CA SER A 49 27.51 -39.98 7.77
C SER A 49 27.59 -39.00 6.59
N THR A 50 27.94 -37.74 6.86
CA THR A 50 28.14 -36.69 5.85
C THR A 50 29.37 -36.98 5.01
N ILE A 51 30.48 -37.35 5.64
CA ILE A 51 31.73 -37.70 4.95
C ILE A 51 31.53 -38.93 4.04
N ARG A 52 30.84 -39.97 4.52
CA ARG A 52 30.51 -41.15 3.70
C ARG A 52 29.61 -40.82 2.51
N ALA A 53 28.62 -39.94 2.69
CA ALA A 53 27.73 -39.52 1.61
C ALA A 53 28.47 -38.71 0.53
N ILE A 54 29.46 -37.90 0.94
CA ILE A 54 30.33 -37.14 0.03
C ILE A 54 31.24 -38.10 -0.73
N HIS A 55 31.90 -39.05 -0.04
CA HIS A 55 32.76 -40.06 -0.67
C HIS A 55 32.00 -40.88 -1.73
N LYS A 56 30.76 -41.31 -1.42
CA LYS A 56 29.90 -42.03 -2.36
C LYS A 56 29.54 -41.23 -3.63
N ARG A 57 29.61 -39.90 -3.56
CA ARG A 57 29.31 -38.99 -4.69
C ARG A 57 30.55 -38.40 -5.33
N ALA A 58 31.74 -38.64 -4.78
CA ALA A 58 33.00 -38.06 -5.22
C ALA A 58 33.30 -38.38 -6.69
N SER A 59 33.14 -39.63 -7.13
CA SER A 59 33.40 -40.01 -8.54
C SER A 59 32.53 -39.24 -9.54
N LYS A 60 31.26 -38.98 -9.22
CA LYS A 60 30.37 -38.15 -10.06
C LYS A 60 30.76 -36.67 -10.05
N ILE A 61 31.28 -36.19 -8.92
CA ILE A 61 31.76 -34.81 -8.80
C ILE A 61 33.01 -34.62 -9.68
N TYR A 62 33.93 -35.59 -9.68
CA TYR A 62 35.13 -35.56 -10.52
C TYR A 62 34.84 -35.66 -12.03
N GLU A 63 33.93 -36.55 -12.46
CA GLU A 63 33.46 -36.59 -13.87
C GLU A 63 32.86 -35.25 -14.33
N SER A 64 32.23 -34.50 -13.40
CA SER A 64 31.65 -33.19 -13.70
C SER A 64 32.72 -32.10 -13.84
N LEU A 65 33.84 -32.23 -13.13
CA LEU A 65 34.96 -31.28 -13.11
C LEU A 65 35.84 -31.39 -14.36
N ASP A 66 36.10 -32.60 -14.87
CA ASP A 66 36.89 -32.80 -16.10
C ASP A 66 36.19 -32.26 -17.37
N SER A 67 34.86 -32.09 -17.32
CA SER A 67 34.08 -31.52 -18.43
C SER A 67 34.05 -29.98 -18.45
N ALA A 68 34.61 -29.31 -17.44
CA ALA A 68 34.50 -27.86 -17.25
C ALA A 68 35.88 -27.19 -17.31
N THR A 69 36.25 -26.66 -18.48
CA THR A 69 37.39 -25.74 -18.59
C THR A 69 37.01 -24.33 -18.10
N ASN A 70 37.90 -23.79 -17.25
CA ASN A 70 38.00 -22.42 -16.74
C ASN A 70 36.94 -21.89 -15.75
N ASP A 71 37.41 -21.83 -14.50
CA ASP A 71 37.35 -20.72 -13.56
C ASP A 71 36.02 -19.93 -13.49
N SER A 72 35.01 -20.57 -12.91
CA SER A 72 34.05 -19.93 -12.02
C SER A 72 33.17 -21.01 -11.43
N SER A 73 33.18 -21.15 -10.10
CA SER A 73 32.37 -22.13 -9.35
C SER A 73 30.88 -21.87 -9.60
N LYS A 74 30.31 -22.52 -10.62
CA LYS A 74 28.88 -22.42 -10.92
C LYS A 74 28.11 -23.36 -10.00
N ARG A 75 27.31 -22.78 -9.11
CA ARG A 75 26.20 -23.43 -8.38
C ARG A 75 25.49 -24.43 -9.29
N THR A 76 25.40 -25.69 -8.87
CA THR A 76 24.57 -26.71 -9.50
C THR A 76 23.09 -26.42 -9.20
N SER A 77 22.47 -25.60 -10.05
CA SER A 77 21.02 -25.40 -10.05
C SER A 77 20.37 -26.57 -10.79
N TYR A 78 19.35 -27.20 -10.21
CA TYR A 78 18.46 -28.13 -10.93
C TYR A 78 18.11 -27.55 -12.31
N SER A 79 18.38 -28.28 -13.40
CA SER A 79 18.07 -27.77 -14.74
C SER A 79 16.55 -27.55 -14.82
N ARG A 80 16.16 -26.29 -15.01
CA ARG A 80 14.74 -25.93 -15.13
C ARG A 80 14.18 -26.54 -16.41
N ASN A 81 12.91 -26.93 -16.34
CA ASN A 81 12.20 -27.43 -17.51
C ASN A 81 12.24 -26.37 -18.63
N VAL A 82 12.83 -26.74 -19.77
CA VAL A 82 13.06 -25.85 -20.93
C VAL A 82 11.76 -25.23 -21.44
N VAL A 83 10.64 -25.96 -21.37
CA VAL A 83 9.32 -25.48 -21.79
C VAL A 83 8.81 -24.37 -20.86
N ILE A 84 9.05 -24.49 -19.54
CA ILE A 84 8.69 -23.46 -18.57
C ILE A 84 9.52 -22.20 -18.80
N GLU A 85 10.82 -22.33 -19.08
CA GLU A 85 11.67 -21.17 -19.37
C GLU A 85 11.23 -20.45 -20.65
N LYS A 86 10.92 -21.19 -21.73
CA LYS A 86 10.35 -20.62 -22.96
C LYS A 86 9.01 -19.93 -22.70
N THR A 87 8.15 -20.54 -21.89
CA THR A 87 6.86 -19.97 -21.46
C THR A 87 7.06 -18.64 -20.74
N GLU A 88 7.99 -18.59 -19.78
CA GLU A 88 8.27 -17.38 -19.00
C GLU A 88 8.82 -16.25 -19.87
N LYS A 89 9.72 -16.53 -20.82
CA LYS A 89 10.23 -15.54 -21.77
C LYS A 89 9.12 -14.95 -22.65
N ALA A 90 8.25 -15.80 -23.20
CA ALA A 90 7.09 -15.35 -24.00
C ALA A 90 6.12 -14.51 -23.15
N LEU A 91 5.89 -14.93 -21.91
CA LEU A 91 5.01 -14.23 -20.97
C LEU A 91 5.56 -12.84 -20.59
N VAL A 92 6.88 -12.69 -20.43
CA VAL A 92 7.51 -11.38 -20.17
C VAL A 92 7.31 -10.42 -21.35
N LEU A 93 7.47 -10.90 -22.59
CA LEU A 93 7.24 -10.07 -23.77
C LEU A 93 5.78 -9.61 -23.84
N TRP A 94 4.84 -10.51 -23.56
CA TRP A 94 3.42 -10.20 -23.51
C TRP A 94 3.07 -9.20 -22.39
N VAL A 95 3.61 -9.38 -21.18
CA VAL A 95 3.45 -8.43 -20.07
C VAL A 95 4.02 -7.05 -20.44
N LYS A 96 5.17 -6.99 -21.11
CA LYS A 96 5.77 -5.73 -21.59
C LYS A 96 4.92 -5.03 -22.66
N ASP A 97 4.30 -5.78 -23.57
CA ASP A 97 3.39 -5.24 -24.59
C ASP A 97 2.12 -4.66 -23.95
N LEU A 98 1.51 -5.37 -23.01
CA LEU A 98 0.37 -4.86 -22.24
C LEU A 98 0.73 -3.64 -21.40
N SER A 99 1.93 -3.63 -20.81
CA SER A 99 2.45 -2.46 -20.09
C SER A 99 2.60 -1.24 -21.00
N LYS A 100 3.06 -1.42 -22.25
CA LYS A 100 3.12 -0.35 -23.25
C LYS A 100 1.74 0.17 -23.66
N LYS A 101 0.76 -0.73 -23.72
CA LYS A 101 -0.65 -0.41 -24.05
C LYS A 101 -1.46 0.08 -22.85
N ARG A 102 -0.83 0.24 -21.68
CA ARG A 102 -1.45 0.62 -20.39
C ARG A 102 -2.67 -0.24 -20.00
N ILE A 103 -2.69 -1.50 -20.43
CA ILE A 103 -3.78 -2.42 -20.08
C ILE A 103 -3.49 -3.01 -18.70
N PRO A 104 -4.39 -2.87 -17.69
CA PRO A 104 -4.21 -3.49 -16.39
C PRO A 104 -4.05 -5.02 -16.49
N ILE A 105 -3.05 -5.54 -15.80
CA ILE A 105 -2.67 -6.95 -15.89
C ILE A 105 -2.98 -7.62 -14.56
N HIS A 106 -4.06 -8.39 -14.49
CA HIS A 106 -4.40 -9.14 -13.28
C HIS A 106 -3.57 -10.42 -13.14
N LYS A 107 -3.35 -10.85 -11.90
CA LYS A 107 -2.60 -12.06 -11.57
C LYS A 107 -3.22 -13.29 -12.24
N GLU A 108 -4.55 -13.38 -12.20
CA GLU A 108 -5.35 -14.46 -12.77
C GLU A 108 -5.13 -14.54 -14.28
N LEU A 109 -5.05 -13.38 -14.94
CA LEU A 109 -4.79 -13.26 -16.37
C LEU A 109 -3.37 -13.72 -16.72
N ILE A 110 -2.37 -13.37 -15.91
CA ILE A 110 -0.97 -13.84 -16.10
C ILE A 110 -0.90 -15.35 -15.91
N GLN A 111 -1.55 -15.89 -14.88
CA GLN A 111 -1.57 -17.34 -14.60
C GLN A 111 -2.33 -18.11 -15.69
N GLU A 112 -3.40 -17.56 -16.25
CA GLU A 112 -4.11 -18.14 -17.38
C GLU A 112 -3.27 -18.08 -18.67
N LYS A 113 -2.68 -16.93 -18.98
CA LYS A 113 -1.82 -16.77 -20.16
C LYS A 113 -0.59 -17.67 -20.09
N ALA A 114 0.00 -17.85 -18.90
CA ALA A 114 1.10 -18.77 -18.68
C ALA A 114 0.70 -20.23 -18.95
N ARG A 115 -0.51 -20.65 -18.55
CA ARG A 115 -1.06 -21.99 -18.87
C ARG A 115 -1.26 -22.17 -20.37
N GLN A 116 -1.80 -21.15 -21.04
CA GLN A 116 -1.99 -21.17 -22.50
C GLN A 116 -0.66 -21.32 -23.24
N TYR A 117 0.33 -20.48 -22.94
CA TYR A 117 1.66 -20.56 -23.56
C TYR A 117 2.38 -21.88 -23.26
N PHE A 118 2.27 -22.37 -22.03
CA PHE A 118 2.85 -23.67 -21.68
C PHE A 118 2.25 -24.81 -22.50
N ASN A 119 0.93 -24.85 -22.67
CA ASN A 119 0.27 -25.89 -23.47
C ASN A 119 0.67 -25.79 -24.96
N GLN A 120 0.70 -24.59 -25.51
CA GLN A 120 1.11 -24.36 -26.92
C GLN A 120 2.56 -24.78 -27.17
N LEU A 121 3.48 -24.45 -26.26
CA LEU A 121 4.89 -24.79 -26.39
C LEU A 121 5.18 -26.26 -26.08
N LYS A 122 4.33 -26.91 -25.28
CA LYS A 122 4.39 -28.34 -25.01
C LYS A 122 4.11 -29.18 -26.26
N ASP A 123 3.22 -28.73 -27.14
CA ASP A 123 2.83 -29.46 -28.35
C ASP A 123 3.83 -29.28 -29.51
N LEU A 124 4.70 -28.28 -29.44
CA LEU A 124 5.68 -27.93 -30.47
C LEU A 124 7.09 -28.51 -30.22
N GLU A 125 7.35 -29.09 -29.05
CA GLU A 125 8.65 -29.70 -28.75
C GLU A 125 8.79 -31.08 -29.42
N PRO A 126 9.86 -31.32 -30.19
CA PRO A 126 10.12 -32.61 -30.82
C PRO A 126 10.19 -33.72 -29.76
N SER A 127 9.49 -34.82 -30.05
CA SER A 127 9.41 -36.00 -29.20
C SER A 127 10.79 -36.61 -28.95
N SER A 128 11.48 -36.20 -27.89
CA SER A 128 12.72 -36.85 -27.44
C SER A 128 12.89 -36.92 -25.91
N SER A 129 11.86 -36.59 -25.13
CA SER A 129 11.83 -36.99 -23.72
C SER A 129 10.42 -37.40 -23.28
N SER A 130 10.25 -38.70 -22.99
CA SER A 130 8.96 -39.26 -22.53
C SER A 130 8.49 -38.68 -21.19
N CYS A 131 9.35 -37.93 -20.49
CA CYS A 131 9.07 -37.29 -19.22
C CYS A 131 8.24 -35.98 -19.33
N LEU A 132 8.09 -35.38 -20.51
CA LEU A 132 7.36 -34.10 -20.67
C LEU A 132 5.85 -34.25 -20.96
N ARG A 133 5.40 -35.38 -21.53
CA ARG A 133 3.98 -35.54 -21.92
C ARG A 133 3.01 -35.46 -20.74
N ASN A 134 3.44 -35.87 -19.55
CA ASN A 134 2.61 -35.87 -18.34
C ASN A 134 2.82 -34.68 -17.39
N VAL A 135 3.63 -33.69 -17.78
CA VAL A 135 3.82 -32.49 -16.93
C VAL A 135 2.60 -31.58 -17.08
N LYS A 136 1.89 -31.39 -15.96
CA LYS A 136 0.82 -30.40 -15.81
C LYS A 136 1.40 -29.15 -15.15
N PHE A 137 1.44 -28.04 -15.89
CA PHE A 137 1.81 -26.76 -15.33
C PHE A 137 0.60 -26.09 -14.68
N SER A 138 0.65 -25.93 -13.36
CA SER A 138 -0.47 -25.38 -12.58
C SER A 138 -0.48 -23.85 -12.49
N ALA A 139 0.59 -23.17 -12.96
CA ALA A 139 0.80 -21.74 -12.77
C ALA A 139 0.51 -21.28 -11.32
N SER A 140 1.00 -22.04 -10.33
CA SER A 140 0.66 -21.84 -8.93
C SER A 140 1.06 -20.45 -8.41
N ASN A 141 0.50 -20.05 -7.27
CA ASN A 141 0.87 -18.79 -6.61
C ASN A 141 2.38 -18.72 -6.31
N GLY A 142 2.99 -19.83 -5.88
CA GLY A 142 4.44 -19.89 -5.65
C GLY A 142 5.27 -19.74 -6.93
N TRP A 143 4.80 -20.31 -8.04
CA TRP A 143 5.42 -20.10 -9.34
C TRP A 143 5.32 -18.63 -9.77
N PHE A 144 4.15 -18.01 -9.61
CA PHE A 144 3.90 -16.61 -9.96
C PHE A 144 4.81 -15.64 -9.19
N VAL A 145 4.90 -15.81 -7.86
CA VAL A 145 5.82 -15.01 -7.03
C VAL A 145 7.27 -15.18 -7.48
N GLY A 146 7.69 -16.42 -7.73
CA GLY A 146 9.02 -16.69 -8.24
C GLY A 146 9.27 -16.12 -9.64
N PHE A 147 8.25 -16.12 -10.51
CA PHE A 147 8.31 -15.55 -11.86
C PHE A 147 8.52 -14.03 -11.79
N LEU A 148 7.76 -13.32 -10.94
CA LEU A 148 7.93 -11.89 -10.72
C LEU A 148 9.34 -11.55 -10.22
N GLN A 149 9.85 -12.33 -9.25
CA GLN A 149 11.21 -12.18 -8.73
C GLN A 149 12.28 -12.46 -9.80
N ARG A 150 12.12 -13.50 -10.61
CA ARG A 150 13.09 -13.90 -11.65
C ARG A 150 13.28 -12.84 -12.72
N TYR A 151 12.22 -12.14 -13.09
CA TYR A 151 12.23 -11.14 -14.17
C TYR A 151 12.15 -9.70 -13.67
N ALA A 152 12.35 -9.48 -12.37
CA ALA A 152 12.30 -8.18 -11.72
C ALA A 152 11.03 -7.37 -12.06
N LEU A 153 9.88 -8.05 -12.16
CA LEU A 153 8.58 -7.45 -12.51
C LEU A 153 7.88 -6.82 -11.28
N HIS A 154 8.65 -6.39 -10.27
CA HIS A 154 8.19 -5.93 -8.96
C HIS A 154 7.22 -4.74 -9.00
N ASN A 155 7.13 -4.04 -10.14
CA ASN A 155 6.37 -2.80 -10.32
C ASN A 155 5.20 -2.91 -11.30
N VAL A 156 4.78 -4.11 -11.70
CA VAL A 156 3.51 -4.23 -12.45
C VAL A 156 2.36 -4.01 -11.45
N LYS A 157 1.98 -2.75 -11.27
CA LYS A 157 0.82 -2.32 -10.48
C LYS A 157 -0.42 -3.04 -10.99
N ILE A 158 -0.92 -3.97 -10.19
CA ILE A 158 -2.31 -4.44 -10.31
C ILE A 158 -3.12 -3.51 -9.41
N GLN A 159 -3.54 -2.36 -9.96
CA GLN A 159 -4.38 -1.40 -9.25
C GLN A 159 -5.76 -1.32 -9.91
N GLY A 160 -6.80 -1.46 -9.07
CA GLY A 160 -8.18 -1.10 -9.40
C GLY A 160 -8.37 0.42 -9.42
N GLU A 161 -9.38 0.85 -10.16
CA GLU A 161 -9.80 2.24 -10.49
C GLU A 161 -8.81 3.12 -11.26
N ALA A 162 -7.54 3.21 -10.85
CA ALA A 162 -6.56 4.02 -11.57
C ALA A 162 -6.29 3.50 -13.01
N ALA A 163 -6.51 2.21 -13.25
CA ALA A 163 -6.30 1.58 -14.55
C ALA A 163 -7.54 1.60 -15.47
N SER A 164 -8.71 2.03 -14.96
CA SER A 164 -9.92 2.32 -15.75
C SER A 164 -10.11 3.82 -15.97
N ALA A 165 -9.13 4.63 -15.59
CA ALA A 165 -9.28 6.07 -15.58
C ALA A 165 -9.25 6.64 -17.01
N ASP A 166 -10.27 7.43 -17.35
CA ASP A 166 -10.43 7.98 -18.69
C ASP A 166 -9.64 9.28 -18.83
N GLU A 167 -8.39 9.18 -19.31
CA GLU A 167 -7.51 10.32 -19.56
C GLU A 167 -8.13 11.33 -20.56
N THR A 168 -8.97 10.86 -21.48
CA THR A 168 -9.60 11.72 -22.49
C THR A 168 -10.76 12.51 -21.88
N ALA A 169 -11.64 11.84 -21.14
CA ALA A 169 -12.70 12.50 -20.37
C ALA A 169 -12.12 13.50 -19.36
N ALA A 170 -11.04 13.11 -18.68
CA ALA A 170 -10.31 13.97 -17.77
C ALA A 170 -9.79 15.25 -18.47
N MET A 171 -9.09 15.11 -19.60
CA MET A 171 -8.57 16.27 -20.33
C MET A 171 -9.68 17.17 -20.89
N ASN A 172 -10.77 16.59 -21.39
CA ASN A 172 -11.92 17.35 -21.88
C ASN A 172 -12.62 18.09 -20.74
N TYR A 173 -12.81 17.44 -19.59
CA TYR A 173 -13.46 18.05 -18.44
C TYR A 173 -12.67 19.22 -17.86
N ARG A 174 -11.33 19.21 -17.93
CA ARG A 174 -10.53 20.39 -17.55
C ARG A 174 -10.93 21.64 -18.35
N LYS A 175 -11.23 21.49 -19.64
CA LYS A 175 -11.67 22.60 -20.49
C LYS A 175 -13.07 23.07 -20.10
N VAL A 176 -13.99 22.12 -19.93
CA VAL A 176 -15.36 22.42 -19.48
C VAL A 176 -15.36 23.13 -18.12
N LEU A 177 -14.55 22.66 -17.17
CA LEU A 177 -14.46 23.30 -15.86
C LEU A 177 -13.83 24.70 -15.96
N ALA A 178 -12.81 24.88 -16.79
CA ALA A 178 -12.23 26.21 -17.02
C ALA A 178 -13.28 27.18 -17.60
N GLU A 179 -14.09 26.74 -18.56
CA GLU A 179 -15.20 27.53 -19.12
C GLU A 179 -16.23 27.88 -18.02
N ILE A 180 -16.64 26.92 -17.19
CA ILE A 180 -17.56 27.19 -16.06
C ILE A 180 -16.98 28.21 -15.08
N ILE A 181 -15.68 28.10 -14.79
CA ILE A 181 -14.98 29.01 -13.88
C ILE A 181 -14.91 30.42 -14.47
N ASP A 182 -14.53 30.54 -15.75
CA ASP A 182 -14.37 31.81 -16.45
C ASP A 182 -15.72 32.51 -16.67
N ASP A 183 -16.73 31.79 -17.17
CA ASP A 183 -18.09 32.31 -17.37
C ASP A 183 -18.74 32.71 -16.05
N GLY A 184 -18.47 31.96 -14.99
CA GLY A 184 -18.90 32.26 -13.64
C GLY A 184 -18.09 33.38 -12.97
N GLY A 185 -16.94 33.76 -13.51
CA GLY A 185 -16.04 34.74 -12.89
C GLY A 185 -15.57 34.34 -11.49
N TYR A 186 -15.38 33.04 -11.24
CA TYR A 186 -14.98 32.53 -9.92
C TYR A 186 -13.48 32.74 -9.69
N CYS A 187 -13.10 33.28 -8.52
CA CYS A 187 -11.71 33.28 -8.08
C CYS A 187 -11.34 31.98 -7.34
N PRO A 188 -10.05 31.65 -7.16
CA PRO A 188 -9.63 30.43 -6.44
C PRO A 188 -10.20 30.27 -5.03
N ASP A 189 -10.52 31.37 -4.33
CA ASP A 189 -11.14 31.29 -3.01
C ASP A 189 -12.61 30.83 -3.04
N GLN A 190 -13.28 30.92 -4.20
CA GLN A 190 -14.70 30.59 -4.41
C GLN A 190 -14.93 29.19 -5.00
N VAL A 191 -13.87 28.48 -5.39
CA VAL A 191 -13.97 27.13 -5.97
C VAL A 191 -13.55 26.09 -4.95
N PHE A 192 -14.46 25.21 -4.58
CA PHE A 192 -14.29 24.18 -3.56
C PHE A 192 -14.37 22.79 -4.16
N ASN A 193 -13.63 21.85 -3.60
CA ASN A 193 -13.79 20.43 -3.86
C ASN A 193 -14.11 19.72 -2.55
N ALA A 194 -15.08 18.80 -2.56
CA ALA A 194 -15.39 17.92 -1.44
C ALA A 194 -15.27 16.46 -1.84
N ASP A 195 -14.81 15.64 -0.91
CA ASP A 195 -14.55 14.21 -1.12
C ASP A 195 -14.53 13.42 0.20
N GLU A 196 -14.76 12.12 0.05
CA GLU A 196 -15.00 11.17 1.11
C GLU A 196 -13.80 10.23 1.29
N THR A 197 -13.33 10.05 2.52
CA THR A 197 -12.26 9.09 2.80
C THR A 197 -12.57 8.22 4.01
N GLY A 198 -12.13 6.97 3.95
CA GLY A 198 -12.12 6.08 5.10
C GLY A 198 -10.96 6.44 6.04
N LEU A 199 -11.26 6.49 7.35
CA LEU A 199 -10.21 6.51 8.37
C LEU A 199 -10.36 5.30 9.29
N PHE A 200 -9.45 4.35 9.12
CA PHE A 200 -9.21 3.29 10.11
C PHE A 200 -8.41 3.89 11.27
N TRP A 201 -9.12 4.58 12.16
CA TRP A 201 -8.53 5.43 13.19
C TRP A 201 -7.74 4.68 14.26
N LYS A 202 -7.88 3.35 14.28
CA LYS A 202 -7.09 2.38 15.06
C LYS A 202 -6.28 1.40 14.21
N LYS A 203 -5.84 1.79 13.02
CA LYS A 203 -4.90 0.99 12.22
C LYS A 203 -3.48 1.09 12.80
N MET A 204 -2.80 -0.05 12.91
CA MET A 204 -1.39 -0.16 13.27
C MET A 204 -0.59 -0.73 12.10
N PRO A 205 0.74 -0.52 12.04
CA PRO A 205 1.56 -1.15 11.03
C PRO A 205 1.39 -2.67 11.07
N ASN A 206 1.27 -3.27 9.88
CA ASN A 206 0.80 -4.64 9.70
C ASN A 206 1.68 -5.71 10.36
N ARG A 207 2.97 -5.38 10.48
CA ARG A 207 4.02 -6.23 11.04
C ARG A 207 4.06 -6.17 12.56
N THR A 208 3.27 -5.30 13.19
CA THR A 208 3.28 -5.14 14.64
C THR A 208 2.64 -6.31 15.37
N PHE A 209 3.12 -6.59 16.58
CA PHE A 209 2.50 -7.60 17.44
C PHE A 209 1.01 -7.30 17.67
N ILE A 210 0.63 -6.03 17.81
CA ILE A 210 -0.79 -5.63 17.91
C ILE A 210 -1.56 -6.07 16.67
N ALA A 211 -1.11 -5.68 15.47
CA ALA A 211 -1.78 -6.05 14.22
C ALA A 211 -1.86 -7.57 14.00
N LYS A 212 -0.81 -8.32 14.38
CA LYS A 212 -0.81 -9.79 14.34
C LYS A 212 -1.77 -10.41 15.36
N SER A 213 -1.77 -9.90 16.59
CA SER A 213 -2.67 -10.37 17.65
C SER A 213 -4.14 -10.11 17.33
N GLU A 214 -4.46 -9.01 16.65
CA GLU A 214 -5.82 -8.72 16.18
C GLU A 214 -6.31 -9.67 15.08
N LYS A 215 -5.40 -10.15 14.22
CA LYS A 215 -5.72 -11.14 13.18
C LYS A 215 -6.06 -12.51 13.78
N THR A 216 -5.52 -12.84 14.95
CA THR A 216 -5.67 -14.16 15.59
C THR A 216 -6.64 -14.17 16.77
N ALA A 217 -6.84 -13.04 17.45
CA ALA A 217 -7.73 -12.93 18.60
C ALA A 217 -9.21 -12.80 18.20
N SER A 218 -10.07 -13.65 18.80
CA SER A 218 -11.52 -13.47 18.72
C SER A 218 -11.94 -12.28 19.59
N GLY A 219 -12.55 -11.25 18.97
CA GLY A 219 -13.16 -10.12 19.68
C GLY A 219 -12.32 -8.83 19.79
N PHE A 220 -11.02 -8.85 19.49
CA PHE A 220 -10.18 -7.64 19.42
C PHE A 220 -9.90 -7.29 17.96
N LYS A 221 -10.84 -6.56 17.31
CA LYS A 221 -10.74 -6.13 15.90
C LYS A 221 -10.67 -4.61 15.79
N ALA A 222 -9.84 -3.97 16.60
CA ALA A 222 -9.76 -2.52 16.69
C ALA A 222 -9.27 -1.88 15.38
N ALA A 223 -8.41 -2.56 14.60
CA ALA A 223 -8.05 -2.13 13.24
C ALA A 223 -9.22 -2.08 12.25
N LYS A 224 -10.40 -2.60 12.60
CA LYS A 224 -11.63 -2.49 11.78
C LYS A 224 -12.54 -1.33 12.21
N ASP A 225 -12.18 -0.59 13.25
CA ASP A 225 -12.89 0.62 13.63
C ASP A 225 -12.60 1.69 12.58
N ARG A 226 -13.54 1.84 11.65
CA ARG A 226 -13.53 2.81 10.56
C ARG A 226 -14.60 3.85 10.79
N ILE A 227 -14.22 5.11 10.59
CA ILE A 227 -15.14 6.23 10.37
C ILE A 227 -14.99 6.70 8.92
N THR A 228 -15.97 7.42 8.42
CA THR A 228 -15.86 8.12 7.14
C THR A 228 -15.74 9.61 7.42
N LEU A 229 -14.86 10.27 6.69
CA LEU A 229 -14.68 11.71 6.72
C LEU A 229 -15.13 12.28 5.39
N LEU A 230 -15.95 13.32 5.41
CA LEU A 230 -16.17 14.20 4.27
C LEU A 230 -15.31 15.45 4.50
N LEU A 231 -14.35 15.65 3.61
CA LEU A 231 -13.41 16.75 3.62
C LEU A 231 -13.76 17.74 2.50
N CYS A 232 -13.48 19.02 2.70
CA CYS A 232 -13.71 20.04 1.69
C CYS A 232 -12.68 21.16 1.79
N SER A 233 -12.13 21.61 0.65
CA SER A 233 -11.13 22.69 0.60
C SER A 233 -11.29 23.54 -0.66
N ASN A 234 -10.81 24.78 -0.61
CA ASN A 234 -10.82 25.67 -1.77
C ASN A 234 -9.54 25.64 -2.61
N ALA A 235 -9.64 26.15 -3.84
CA ALA A 235 -8.56 26.14 -4.82
C ALA A 235 -7.37 27.03 -4.44
N SER A 236 -7.60 28.13 -3.73
CA SER A 236 -6.50 28.96 -3.19
C SER A 236 -5.68 28.25 -2.09
N GLY A 237 -6.23 27.18 -1.52
CA GLY A 237 -5.70 26.48 -0.36
C GLY A 237 -5.81 27.27 0.94
N ALA A 238 -6.46 28.43 0.94
CA ALA A 238 -6.59 29.28 2.13
C ALA A 238 -7.59 28.68 3.15
N LYS A 239 -8.53 27.85 2.68
CA LYS A 239 -9.59 27.30 3.51
C LYS A 239 -9.73 25.79 3.32
N MET A 240 -9.56 25.08 4.44
CA MET A 240 -10.12 23.75 4.67
C MET A 240 -11.36 23.92 5.55
N LEU A 241 -12.50 23.38 5.13
CA LEU A 241 -13.73 23.45 5.93
C LEU A 241 -13.68 22.51 7.12
N THR A 242 -14.57 22.77 8.08
CA THR A 242 -14.84 21.87 9.21
C THR A 242 -15.20 20.47 8.69
N PRO A 243 -14.46 19.41 9.07
CA PRO A 243 -14.72 18.08 8.53
C PRO A 243 -16.04 17.52 9.08
N LEU A 244 -16.75 16.76 8.25
CA LEU A 244 -17.86 15.94 8.70
C LEU A 244 -17.37 14.52 9.01
N ILE A 245 -17.60 14.09 10.24
CA ILE A 245 -17.33 12.73 10.72
C ILE A 245 -18.62 11.92 10.68
N ILE A 246 -18.57 10.77 10.01
CA ILE A 246 -19.67 9.82 9.97
C ILE A 246 -19.24 8.55 10.68
N ASN A 247 -19.96 8.22 11.75
CA ASN A 247 -19.72 7.04 12.56
C ASN A 247 -20.89 6.04 12.49
N LYS A 248 -20.68 4.81 12.99
CA LYS A 248 -21.75 3.82 13.13
C LYS A 248 -22.74 4.17 14.24
N ALA A 249 -22.26 4.79 15.31
CA ALA A 249 -23.03 5.16 16.47
C ALA A 249 -23.01 6.68 16.66
N LEU A 250 -24.20 7.27 16.86
CA LEU A 250 -24.35 8.70 17.11
C LEU A 250 -23.77 9.12 18.47
N HIS A 251 -23.92 8.25 19.48
CA HIS A 251 -23.42 8.49 20.83
C HIS A 251 -22.53 7.33 21.31
N PRO A 252 -21.27 7.24 20.82
CA PRO A 252 -20.29 6.31 21.37
C PRO A 252 -20.10 6.54 22.87
N ARG A 253 -19.92 5.45 23.64
CA ARG A 253 -19.74 5.55 25.10
C ARG A 253 -18.59 6.48 25.50
N ALA A 254 -17.53 6.53 24.70
CA ALA A 254 -16.38 7.40 24.92
C ALA A 254 -16.67 8.91 24.74
N LEU A 255 -17.81 9.26 24.14
CA LEU A 255 -18.29 10.64 23.99
C LEU A 255 -19.38 10.99 25.02
N LYS A 256 -19.62 10.13 26.01
CA LYS A 256 -20.60 10.42 27.07
C LYS A 256 -20.15 11.64 27.87
N GLY A 257 -20.99 12.68 27.90
CA GLY A 257 -20.72 13.93 28.60
C GLY A 257 -19.80 14.90 27.82
N VAL A 258 -19.43 14.57 26.58
CA VAL A 258 -18.69 15.48 25.70
C VAL A 258 -19.70 16.31 24.91
N ASN A 259 -19.54 17.63 24.94
CA ASN A 259 -20.30 18.53 24.09
C ASN A 259 -19.60 18.67 22.72
N LEU A 260 -20.04 17.94 21.71
CA LEU A 260 -19.41 17.97 20.39
C LEU A 260 -19.53 19.32 19.68
N SER A 261 -20.45 20.20 20.08
CA SER A 261 -20.56 21.55 19.50
C SER A 261 -19.37 22.46 19.84
N GLU A 262 -18.56 22.09 20.83
CA GLU A 262 -17.33 22.81 21.21
C GLU A 262 -16.12 22.38 20.37
N TYR A 263 -16.28 21.36 19.54
CA TYR A 263 -15.23 20.86 18.65
C TYR A 263 -15.49 21.35 17.22
N PRO A 264 -14.45 21.75 16.47
CA PRO A 264 -14.57 22.10 15.06
C PRO A 264 -14.68 20.83 14.21
N VAL A 265 -15.76 20.07 14.41
CA VAL A 265 -16.15 18.90 13.60
C VAL A 265 -17.67 18.84 13.53
N HIS A 266 -18.20 18.46 12.38
CA HIS A 266 -19.59 17.99 12.28
C HIS A 266 -19.61 16.49 12.57
N PHE A 267 -20.65 16.01 13.27
CA PHE A 267 -20.75 14.60 13.65
C PHE A 267 -22.13 14.04 13.32
N MET A 268 -22.15 13.04 12.44
CA MET A 268 -23.36 12.33 12.06
C MET A 268 -23.14 10.82 12.19
N ALA A 269 -24.22 10.05 12.13
CA ALA A 269 -24.10 8.60 12.20
C ALA A 269 -25.17 7.86 11.39
N ASN A 270 -24.74 6.76 10.78
CA ASN A 270 -25.64 5.76 10.20
C ASN A 270 -25.02 4.36 10.33
N LYS A 271 -25.82 3.30 10.16
CA LYS A 271 -25.36 1.91 10.38
C LYS A 271 -24.15 1.51 9.53
N LYS A 272 -24.02 2.08 8.33
CA LYS A 272 -22.94 1.77 7.38
C LYS A 272 -21.69 2.64 7.58
N ALA A 273 -21.81 3.76 8.27
CA ALA A 273 -20.84 4.85 8.38
C ALA A 273 -20.40 5.42 7.02
N TRP A 274 -21.31 5.56 6.04
CA TRP A 274 -21.03 6.09 4.69
C TRP A 274 -21.85 7.37 4.44
N VAL A 275 -21.43 8.21 3.48
CA VAL A 275 -22.26 9.34 3.05
C VAL A 275 -23.48 8.81 2.29
N THR A 276 -24.66 9.20 2.77
CA THR A 276 -25.94 8.97 2.09
C THR A 276 -26.46 10.31 1.59
N SER A 277 -27.38 10.31 0.61
CA SER A 277 -27.96 11.56 0.10
C SER A 277 -28.49 12.48 1.20
N ALA A 278 -29.21 11.94 2.18
CA ALA A 278 -29.71 12.72 3.32
C ALA A 278 -28.59 13.33 4.19
N ILE A 279 -27.46 12.63 4.35
CA ILE A 279 -26.31 13.12 5.11
C ILE A 279 -25.62 14.22 4.32
N PHE A 280 -25.43 14.03 3.02
CA PHE A 280 -24.84 15.04 2.14
C PHE A 280 -25.70 16.30 2.10
N GLU A 281 -27.03 16.17 1.96
CA GLU A 281 -27.97 17.29 1.96
C GLU A 281 -27.95 18.05 3.30
N THR A 282 -27.93 17.32 4.43
CA THR A 282 -27.79 17.93 5.75
C THR A 282 -26.46 18.68 5.88
N TRP A 283 -25.35 18.05 5.49
CA TRP A 283 -24.04 18.71 5.48
C TRP A 283 -24.02 19.94 4.58
N PHE A 284 -24.61 19.86 3.39
CA PHE A 284 -24.64 20.95 2.45
C PHE A 284 -25.35 22.18 3.03
N ASN A 285 -26.56 21.98 3.58
CA ASN A 285 -27.39 23.07 4.09
C ASN A 285 -26.94 23.57 5.47
N ASP A 286 -26.57 22.67 6.38
CA ASP A 286 -26.34 23.02 7.79
C ASP A 286 -24.85 23.26 8.10
N SER A 287 -23.94 22.88 7.21
CA SER A 287 -22.49 22.97 7.44
C SER A 287 -21.77 23.74 6.33
N PHE A 288 -21.85 23.26 5.08
CA PHE A 288 -21.14 23.83 3.95
C PHE A 288 -21.59 25.27 3.68
N VAL A 289 -22.88 25.48 3.37
CA VAL A 289 -23.42 26.81 3.00
C VAL A 289 -23.12 27.88 4.05
N PRO A 290 -23.42 27.68 5.36
CA PRO A 290 -23.14 28.70 6.37
C PRO A 290 -21.65 28.97 6.55
N GLU A 291 -20.80 27.94 6.49
CA GLU A 291 -19.35 28.13 6.67
C GLU A 291 -18.71 28.86 5.47
N VAL A 292 -19.12 28.53 4.23
CA VAL A 292 -18.59 29.22 3.05
C VAL A 292 -19.13 30.64 2.93
N GLU A 293 -20.40 30.89 3.28
CA GLU A 293 -20.96 32.24 3.27
C GLU A 293 -20.19 33.16 4.23
N LYS A 294 -19.97 32.70 5.45
CA LYS A 294 -19.14 33.41 6.43
C LYS A 294 -17.72 33.63 5.93
N TYR A 295 -17.10 32.63 5.32
CA TYR A 295 -15.76 32.76 4.76
C TYR A 295 -15.70 33.75 3.59
N MET A 296 -16.72 33.81 2.72
CA MET A 296 -16.81 34.82 1.67
C MET A 296 -16.89 36.24 2.26
N GLU A 297 -17.71 36.44 3.30
CA GLU A 297 -17.81 37.71 4.02
C GLU A 297 -16.45 38.12 4.62
N GLU A 298 -15.76 37.20 5.30
CA GLU A 298 -14.42 37.44 5.88
C GLU A 298 -13.38 37.85 4.82
N MET A 299 -13.48 37.30 3.61
CA MET A 299 -12.60 37.61 2.49
C MET A 299 -13.01 38.86 1.70
N GLY A 300 -14.16 39.47 2.02
CA GLY A 300 -14.72 40.60 1.26
C GLY A 300 -15.15 40.20 -0.16
N LEU A 301 -15.52 38.93 -0.36
CA LEU A 301 -15.96 38.37 -1.64
C LEU A 301 -17.48 38.25 -1.66
N PRO A 302 -18.12 38.36 -2.85
CA PRO A 302 -19.54 38.06 -2.96
C PRO A 302 -19.79 36.58 -2.64
N PHE A 303 -20.91 36.30 -1.96
CA PHE A 303 -21.33 34.92 -1.75
C PHE A 303 -21.77 34.29 -3.08
N LYS A 304 -20.80 33.66 -3.75
CA LYS A 304 -20.93 32.94 -5.01
C LYS A 304 -19.85 31.86 -5.02
N VAL A 305 -20.27 30.60 -5.03
CA VAL A 305 -19.37 29.46 -4.80
C VAL A 305 -19.60 28.37 -5.84
N LEU A 306 -18.52 27.76 -6.31
CA LEU A 306 -18.54 26.55 -7.15
C LEU A 306 -18.08 25.37 -6.30
N LEU A 307 -18.93 24.36 -6.12
CA LEU A 307 -18.61 23.12 -5.41
C LEU A 307 -18.43 21.97 -6.41
N ILE A 308 -17.27 21.33 -6.38
CA ILE A 308 -16.90 20.18 -7.20
C ILE A 308 -16.96 18.91 -6.35
N VAL A 309 -17.73 17.92 -6.78
CA VAL A 309 -17.88 16.62 -6.11
C VAL A 309 -17.76 15.47 -7.12
N ASP A 310 -17.50 14.25 -6.66
CA ASP A 310 -17.50 13.07 -7.52
C ASP A 310 -18.93 12.65 -7.94
N SER A 311 -19.05 11.88 -9.02
CA SER A 311 -20.36 11.40 -9.51
C SER A 311 -20.89 10.19 -8.71
N ALA A 312 -20.66 10.13 -7.40
CA ALA A 312 -21.08 8.98 -6.59
C ALA A 312 -22.62 8.88 -6.54
N PRO A 313 -23.22 7.66 -6.58
CA PRO A 313 -24.67 7.46 -6.57
C PRO A 313 -25.41 8.05 -5.35
N GLY A 314 -24.67 8.47 -4.32
CA GLY A 314 -25.19 9.03 -3.09
C GLY A 314 -25.35 10.55 -3.09
N HIS A 315 -24.84 11.29 -4.06
CA HIS A 315 -24.91 12.76 -4.02
C HIS A 315 -26.25 13.25 -4.61
N PRO A 316 -27.09 13.93 -3.82
CA PRO A 316 -28.34 14.48 -4.32
C PRO A 316 -28.09 15.69 -5.23
N CYS A 317 -29.05 15.98 -6.11
CA CYS A 317 -29.10 17.25 -6.81
C CYS A 317 -29.64 18.31 -5.82
N VAL A 318 -28.78 18.80 -4.92
CA VAL A 318 -29.11 19.91 -4.01
C VAL A 318 -28.97 21.22 -4.78
N GLU A 319 -29.91 22.13 -4.58
CA GLU A 319 -29.92 23.43 -5.26
C GLU A 319 -29.77 24.56 -4.23
N HIS A 320 -28.99 25.58 -4.59
CA HIS A 320 -28.86 26.81 -3.82
C HIS A 320 -28.58 27.98 -4.78
N PRO A 321 -29.19 29.17 -4.58
CA PRO A 321 -29.09 30.28 -5.53
C PRO A 321 -27.64 30.79 -5.74
N ASN A 322 -26.81 30.66 -4.72
CA ASN A 322 -25.43 31.16 -4.72
C ASN A 322 -24.36 30.07 -4.80
N VAL A 323 -24.77 28.79 -4.85
CA VAL A 323 -23.81 27.67 -4.93
C VAL A 323 -24.11 26.85 -6.17
N GLN A 324 -23.17 26.84 -7.11
CA GLN A 324 -23.22 25.96 -8.25
C GLN A 324 -22.51 24.65 -7.89
N ILE A 325 -23.18 23.51 -8.07
CA ILE A 325 -22.57 22.19 -7.87
C ILE A 325 -22.25 21.60 -9.25
N VAL A 326 -21.04 21.07 -9.41
CA VAL A 326 -20.61 20.34 -10.61
C VAL A 326 -20.03 18.99 -10.23
N PHE A 327 -20.27 18.00 -11.08
CA PHE A 327 -19.86 16.63 -10.84
C PHE A 327 -18.69 16.25 -11.74
N LEU A 328 -17.66 15.63 -11.17
CA LEU A 328 -16.55 15.07 -11.95
C LEU A 328 -17.06 13.92 -12.82
N PRO A 329 -16.54 13.76 -14.06
CA PRO A 329 -16.92 12.64 -14.90
C PRO A 329 -16.63 11.29 -14.22
N PRO A 330 -17.45 10.26 -14.47
CA PRO A 330 -17.19 8.91 -13.96
C PRO A 330 -15.77 8.44 -14.28
N ASN A 331 -15.13 7.75 -13.34
CA ASN A 331 -13.77 7.20 -13.48
C ASN A 331 -12.66 8.24 -13.71
N THR A 332 -12.84 9.50 -13.30
CA THR A 332 -11.77 10.53 -13.40
C THR A 332 -11.22 11.00 -12.06
N THR A 333 -11.86 10.59 -10.96
CA THR A 333 -11.55 10.99 -9.57
C THR A 333 -10.06 10.88 -9.25
N SER A 334 -9.48 9.69 -9.39
CA SER A 334 -8.05 9.44 -9.11
C SER A 334 -7.07 10.26 -9.97
N LEU A 335 -7.50 10.79 -11.12
CA LEU A 335 -6.66 11.59 -12.03
C LEU A 335 -6.73 13.09 -11.75
N MET A 336 -7.83 13.58 -11.17
CA MET A 336 -8.14 15.01 -11.18
C MET A 336 -8.69 15.56 -9.88
N GLN A 337 -9.36 14.75 -9.06
CA GLN A 337 -10.00 15.24 -7.86
C GLN A 337 -8.98 15.80 -6.87
N PRO A 338 -9.01 17.10 -6.54
CA PRO A 338 -7.98 17.74 -5.72
C PRO A 338 -7.71 17.03 -4.39
N LEU A 339 -8.74 16.60 -3.68
CA LEU A 339 -8.58 15.91 -2.39
C LEU A 339 -7.80 14.59 -2.52
N ASP A 340 -7.97 13.87 -3.63
CA ASP A 340 -7.22 12.65 -3.96
C ASP A 340 -5.82 12.91 -4.54
N GLN A 341 -5.54 14.12 -5.02
CA GLN A 341 -4.21 14.49 -5.54
C GLN A 341 -3.17 14.75 -4.44
N GLY A 342 -3.43 14.30 -3.22
CA GLY A 342 -2.45 14.28 -2.13
C GLY A 342 -2.91 14.91 -0.82
N ILE A 343 -4.04 15.64 -0.79
CA ILE A 343 -4.56 16.25 0.43
C ILE A 343 -4.95 15.18 1.44
N ILE A 344 -5.77 14.19 1.03
CA ILE A 344 -6.18 13.06 1.89
C ILE A 344 -4.96 12.27 2.37
N ALA A 345 -4.00 11.99 1.48
CA ALA A 345 -2.79 11.28 1.85
C ALA A 345 -1.95 12.08 2.88
N ASN A 346 -1.81 13.39 2.69
CA ASN A 346 -1.10 14.27 3.61
C ASN A 346 -1.79 14.35 4.98
N PHE A 347 -3.12 14.52 4.99
CA PHE A 347 -3.96 14.43 6.18
C PHE A 347 -3.71 13.13 6.96
N LYS A 348 -3.79 11.97 6.28
CA LYS A 348 -3.59 10.66 6.91
C LYS A 348 -2.17 10.51 7.47
N LYS A 349 -1.14 11.04 6.81
CA LYS A 349 0.23 11.08 7.34
C LYS A 349 0.33 11.90 8.63
N HIS A 350 -0.26 13.09 8.67
CA HIS A 350 -0.31 13.91 9.89
C HIS A 350 -1.09 13.21 11.03
N TYR A 351 -2.21 12.55 10.71
CA TYR A 351 -2.96 11.75 11.67
C TYR A 351 -2.12 10.61 12.28
N ILE A 352 -1.36 9.89 11.44
CA ILE A 352 -0.45 8.82 11.88
C ILE A 352 0.66 9.38 12.77
N LYS A 353 1.29 10.51 12.37
CA LYS A 353 2.31 11.20 13.16
C LYS A 353 1.81 11.56 14.56
N LEU A 354 0.61 12.14 14.66
CA LEU A 354 -0.03 12.50 15.93
C LEU A 354 -0.33 11.26 16.78
N THR A 355 -0.78 10.18 16.14
CA THR A 355 -1.06 8.90 16.80
C THR A 355 0.20 8.27 17.38
N PHE A 356 1.30 8.23 16.64
CA PHE A 356 2.58 7.72 17.14
C PHE A 356 3.15 8.61 18.25
N SER A 357 3.03 9.94 18.11
CA SER A 357 3.43 10.88 19.17
C SER A 357 2.62 10.67 20.46
N TYR A 358 1.32 10.44 20.35
CA TYR A 358 0.45 10.12 21.49
C TYR A 358 0.90 8.83 22.18
N ILE A 359 1.18 7.78 21.39
CA ILE A 359 1.62 6.48 21.91
C ILE A 359 2.93 6.65 22.68
N LEU A 360 3.94 7.27 22.06
CA LEU A 360 5.25 7.47 22.66
C LEU A 360 5.15 8.22 23.98
N LYS A 361 4.41 9.34 24.01
CA LYS A 361 4.18 10.13 25.23
C LYS A 361 3.51 9.32 26.35
N LYS A 362 2.63 8.38 26.01
CA LYS A 362 1.96 7.53 27.00
C LYS A 362 2.86 6.40 27.51
N LEU A 363 3.76 5.89 26.66
CA LEU A 363 4.77 4.88 27.03
C LEU A 363 5.86 5.47 27.94
N GLU A 364 6.33 6.68 27.67
CA GLU A 364 7.34 7.38 28.48
C GLU A 364 6.90 7.60 29.94
N ASN A 365 5.58 7.68 30.18
CA ASN A 365 5.05 7.74 31.54
C ASN A 365 5.24 6.43 32.34
N GLY A 366 5.79 5.37 31.74
CA GLY A 366 6.27 4.14 32.37
C GLY A 366 5.21 3.22 32.97
N LYS A 367 3.92 3.58 32.84
CA LYS A 367 2.80 2.90 33.54
C LYS A 367 2.01 1.93 32.67
N LEU A 368 2.14 1.99 31.35
CA LEU A 368 1.29 1.25 30.42
C LEU A 368 2.15 0.60 29.34
N SER A 369 1.80 -0.64 28.99
CA SER A 369 2.26 -1.29 27.78
C SER A 369 1.64 -0.66 26.53
N LEU A 370 2.26 -0.86 25.37
CA LEU A 370 1.75 -0.39 24.08
C LEU A 370 0.30 -0.85 23.83
N THR A 371 -0.01 -2.12 24.16
CA THR A 371 -1.36 -2.68 24.05
C THR A 371 -2.37 -1.95 24.94
N GLU A 372 -1.99 -1.57 26.16
CA GLU A 372 -2.88 -0.84 27.07
C GLU A 372 -3.10 0.60 26.63
N VAL A 373 -2.06 1.28 26.16
CA VAL A 373 -2.17 2.60 25.55
C VAL A 373 -3.14 2.55 24.38
N TRP A 374 -2.99 1.55 23.51
CA TRP A 374 -3.82 1.41 22.33
C TRP A 374 -5.28 1.07 22.64
N LYS A 375 -5.52 0.19 23.61
CA LYS A 375 -6.87 -0.12 24.09
C LYS A 375 -7.58 1.10 24.66
N LYS A 376 -6.82 2.03 25.27
CA LYS A 376 -7.35 3.29 25.83
C LYS A 376 -7.56 4.38 24.79
N PHE A 377 -6.97 4.27 23.59
CA PHE A 377 -7.20 5.22 22.51
C PHE A 377 -8.67 5.22 22.11
N SER A 378 -9.33 6.36 22.27
CA SER A 378 -10.78 6.52 22.14
C SER A 378 -11.15 7.30 20.89
N ILE A 379 -12.44 7.30 20.54
CA ILE A 379 -12.93 8.13 19.42
C ILE A 379 -12.76 9.63 19.71
N LEU A 380 -12.72 10.05 20.97
CA LEU A 380 -12.43 11.44 21.34
C LEU A 380 -10.98 11.79 20.99
N ASP A 381 -10.03 10.90 21.28
CA ASP A 381 -8.63 11.09 20.88
C ASP A 381 -8.49 11.14 19.35
N CYS A 382 -9.25 10.29 18.65
CA CYS A 382 -9.34 10.32 17.19
C CYS A 382 -9.85 11.68 16.67
N ILE A 383 -10.96 12.20 17.21
CA ILE A 383 -11.52 13.51 16.84
C ILE A 383 -10.47 14.61 17.03
N ASN A 384 -9.80 14.63 18.19
CA ASN A 384 -8.72 15.59 18.46
C ASN A 384 -7.57 15.48 17.44
N HIS A 385 -7.19 14.25 17.07
CA HIS A 385 -6.15 14.03 16.08
C HIS A 385 -6.59 14.45 14.67
N ILE A 386 -7.86 14.28 14.29
CA ILE A 386 -8.39 14.75 13.00
C ILE A 386 -8.29 16.27 12.93
N ILE A 387 -8.77 16.98 13.96
CA ILE A 387 -8.72 18.44 14.02
C ILE A 387 -7.27 18.93 13.90
N ALA A 388 -6.37 18.35 14.71
CA ALA A 388 -4.96 18.72 14.70
C ALA A 388 -4.25 18.35 13.38
N ALA A 389 -4.61 17.23 12.75
CA ALA A 389 -4.03 16.83 11.46
C ALA A 389 -4.45 17.76 10.33
N ILE A 390 -5.73 18.14 10.28
CA ILE A 390 -6.24 19.12 9.31
C ILE A 390 -5.53 20.47 9.47
N GLY A 391 -5.37 20.94 10.71
CA GLY A 391 -4.66 22.19 11.00
C GLY A 391 -3.17 22.18 10.66
N GLN A 392 -2.56 21.01 10.38
CA GLN A 392 -1.17 20.90 9.94
C GLN A 392 -1.01 20.92 8.42
N ILE A 393 -2.08 20.76 7.65
CA ILE A 393 -2.02 20.82 6.19
C ILE A 393 -1.76 22.26 5.78
N LYS A 394 -0.69 22.46 5.02
CA LYS A 394 -0.26 23.79 4.62
C LYS A 394 -1.07 24.26 3.40
N GLN A 395 -1.32 25.57 3.33
CA GLN A 395 -2.02 26.20 2.19
C GLN A 395 -1.42 25.83 0.83
N HIS A 396 -0.08 25.85 0.72
CA HIS A 396 0.56 25.49 -0.55
C HIS A 396 0.30 24.02 -0.94
N THR A 397 0.20 23.10 0.04
CA THR A 397 -0.12 21.69 -0.22
C THR A 397 -1.52 21.59 -0.80
N LEU A 398 -2.49 22.25 -0.15
CA LEU A 398 -3.88 22.32 -0.63
C LEU A 398 -3.94 22.86 -2.07
N ASN A 399 -3.37 24.05 -2.33
CA ASN A 399 -3.36 24.66 -3.66
C ASN A 399 -2.64 23.80 -4.71
N SER A 400 -1.51 23.17 -4.38
CA SER A 400 -0.74 22.36 -5.33
C SER A 400 -1.52 21.16 -5.87
N CYS A 401 -2.42 20.59 -5.08
CA CYS A 401 -3.25 19.44 -5.47
C CYS A 401 -4.30 19.81 -6.53
N TRP A 402 -4.58 21.10 -6.75
CA TRP A 402 -5.46 21.56 -7.83
C TRP A 402 -4.80 21.52 -9.21
N LYS A 403 -3.47 21.29 -9.28
CA LYS A 403 -2.72 21.30 -10.55
C LYS A 403 -3.27 20.35 -11.61
N ALA A 404 -3.83 19.21 -11.19
CA ALA A 404 -4.34 18.22 -12.14
C ALA A 404 -5.61 18.71 -12.85
N ILE A 405 -6.51 19.40 -12.13
CA ILE A 405 -7.83 19.81 -12.61
C ILE A 405 -7.87 21.26 -13.09
N TRP A 406 -7.18 22.17 -12.39
CA TRP A 406 -7.15 23.60 -12.70
C TRP A 406 -5.74 24.17 -12.52
N PRO A 407 -4.81 23.91 -13.47
CA PRO A 407 -3.41 24.34 -13.34
C PRO A 407 -3.22 25.86 -13.14
N ALA A 408 -4.12 26.69 -13.67
CA ALA A 408 -3.99 28.14 -13.64
C ALA A 408 -4.14 28.76 -12.24
N CYS A 409 -4.81 28.08 -11.30
CA CYS A 409 -4.95 28.57 -9.92
C CYS A 409 -3.73 28.28 -9.03
N VAL A 410 -2.78 27.46 -9.51
CA VAL A 410 -1.65 27.00 -8.70
C VAL A 410 -0.56 28.06 -8.67
N ILE A 411 -0.23 28.52 -7.47
CA ILE A 411 0.82 29.53 -7.26
C ILE A 411 2.16 28.80 -7.22
N ASN A 412 2.94 28.86 -8.32
CA ASN A 412 4.29 28.32 -8.38
C ASN A 412 5.26 29.14 -7.50
N ARG A 413 5.30 28.84 -6.20
CA ARG A 413 6.41 29.25 -5.34
C ARG A 413 7.51 28.21 -5.47
N ASN A 414 8.76 28.64 -5.70
CA ASN A 414 9.94 27.78 -5.64
C ASN A 414 10.19 27.31 -4.18
N VAL A 415 9.29 26.50 -3.66
CA VAL A 415 9.40 25.90 -2.34
C VAL A 415 9.52 24.40 -2.56
N THR A 416 10.75 23.92 -2.46
CA THR A 416 11.04 22.51 -2.26
C THR A 416 10.59 22.13 -0.86
N GLU A 417 9.29 21.90 -0.69
CA GLU A 417 8.81 21.15 0.46
C GLU A 417 9.24 19.69 0.30
N ASN A 418 10.24 19.32 1.08
CA ASN A 418 10.73 17.96 1.17
C ASN A 418 9.64 17.09 1.81
N ALA A 419 8.80 16.45 1.00
CA ALA A 419 7.91 15.37 1.44
C ALA A 419 8.67 14.28 2.23
N SER A 420 9.98 14.20 2.02
CA SER A 420 10.95 13.41 2.79
C SER A 420 11.03 13.76 4.29
N THR A 421 10.71 14.99 4.71
CA THR A 421 10.79 15.39 6.13
C THR A 421 9.67 14.78 6.98
N LEU A 422 8.41 14.83 6.52
CA LEU A 422 7.28 14.29 7.30
C LEU A 422 7.39 12.77 7.46
N LEU A 423 7.79 12.08 6.40
CA LEU A 423 8.05 10.64 6.44
C LEU A 423 9.16 10.30 7.45
N TYR A 424 10.27 11.05 7.41
CA TYR A 424 11.37 10.86 8.37
C TYR A 424 10.91 11.05 9.82
N GLU A 425 10.09 12.07 10.11
CA GLU A 425 9.52 12.28 11.43
C GLU A 425 8.63 11.14 11.89
N ILE A 426 7.77 10.61 11.00
CA ILE A 426 6.90 9.47 11.31
C ILE A 426 7.73 8.21 11.58
N SER A 427 8.73 7.92 10.73
CA SER A 427 9.63 6.78 10.92
C SER A 427 10.45 6.92 12.21
N ALA A 428 10.94 8.11 12.54
CA ALA A 428 11.64 8.35 13.80
C ALA A 428 10.74 8.09 15.02
N LEU A 429 9.49 8.56 14.99
CA LEU A 429 8.51 8.26 16.04
C LEU A 429 8.23 6.77 16.15
N ALA A 430 8.06 6.08 15.02
CA ALA A 430 7.86 4.64 14.98
C ALA A 430 9.05 3.89 15.61
N HIS A 431 10.28 4.19 15.19
CA HIS A 431 11.48 3.58 15.76
C HIS A 431 11.62 3.83 17.27
N ASN A 432 11.21 5.01 17.76
CA ASN A 432 11.23 5.33 19.19
C ASN A 432 10.15 4.61 20.00
N ILE A 433 9.00 4.28 19.41
CA ILE A 433 8.00 3.41 20.05
C ILE A 433 8.60 2.01 20.25
N GLY A 434 9.34 1.54 19.24
CA GLY A 434 10.08 0.29 19.27
C GLY A 434 9.21 -0.97 19.25
N GLY A 435 9.87 -2.10 19.00
CA GLY A 435 9.26 -3.42 18.97
C GLY A 435 8.90 -3.90 17.58
N GLU A 436 8.46 -5.16 17.50
CA GLU A 436 8.22 -5.83 16.22
C GLU A 436 7.28 -5.00 15.34
N GLY A 437 7.70 -4.73 14.09
CA GLY A 437 6.94 -3.93 13.11
C GLY A 437 7.16 -2.42 13.17
N PHE A 438 7.63 -1.88 14.30
CA PHE A 438 8.01 -0.47 14.44
C PHE A 438 9.50 -0.23 14.16
N ASP A 439 10.37 -1.16 14.54
CA ASP A 439 11.84 -1.05 14.39
C ASP A 439 12.33 -0.97 12.94
N SER A 440 11.49 -1.37 11.98
CA SER A 440 11.79 -1.33 10.55
C SER A 440 10.71 -0.59 9.77
N PHE A 441 10.03 0.36 10.41
CA PHE A 441 8.93 1.10 9.81
C PHE A 441 9.45 2.02 8.70
N GLY A 442 8.99 1.79 7.48
CA GLY A 442 9.39 2.59 6.31
C GLY A 442 8.22 3.00 5.43
N ASP A 443 8.55 3.49 4.24
CA ASP A 443 7.61 4.05 3.26
C ASP A 443 6.47 3.09 2.94
N ASN A 444 6.78 1.81 2.71
CA ASN A 444 5.79 0.78 2.42
C ASN A 444 4.79 0.57 3.57
N ASP A 445 5.25 0.67 4.82
CA ASP A 445 4.36 0.53 5.99
C ASP A 445 3.47 1.78 6.12
N LEU A 446 3.98 2.96 5.78
CA LEU A 446 3.19 4.19 5.78
C LEU A 446 2.14 4.22 4.67
N ASP A 447 2.53 3.86 3.44
CA ASP A 447 1.65 3.74 2.28
C ASP A 447 0.55 2.70 2.55
N GLU A 448 0.98 1.53 3.04
CA GLU A 448 0.28 0.68 4.00
C GLU A 448 -0.91 1.32 4.72
N MET A 449 -0.56 2.15 5.69
CA MET A 449 -1.49 2.70 6.66
C MET A 449 -2.45 3.71 6.07
N ILE A 450 -2.03 4.50 5.07
CA ILE A 450 -2.87 5.53 4.45
C ILE A 450 -3.85 4.99 3.41
N GLU A 451 -3.60 3.80 2.85
CA GLU A 451 -4.51 3.16 1.89
C GLU A 451 -5.88 2.84 2.51
N ASP A 452 -6.93 3.21 1.77
CA ASP A 452 -8.29 2.77 2.01
C ASP A 452 -8.42 1.32 1.57
N GLN A 453 -8.27 0.39 2.52
CA GLN A 453 -8.54 -1.01 2.24
C GLN A 453 -10.02 -1.16 1.88
N THR A 454 -10.30 -1.50 0.63
CA THR A 454 -11.61 -2.00 0.22
C THR A 454 -11.86 -3.27 1.04
N VAL A 455 -12.79 -3.17 2.00
CA VAL A 455 -13.27 -4.36 2.69
C VAL A 455 -14.06 -5.13 1.64
N ASP A 456 -13.62 -6.35 1.33
CA ASP A 456 -14.32 -7.27 0.43
C ASP A 456 -15.79 -7.40 0.89
N ASP A 457 -16.70 -6.74 0.17
CA ASP A 457 -18.14 -6.60 0.50
C ASP A 457 -18.93 -7.92 0.40
N ARG A 458 -18.24 -9.04 0.16
CA ARG A 458 -18.84 -10.38 -0.03
C ARG A 458 -19.21 -11.12 1.26
N HIS A 459 -19.27 -10.46 2.41
CA HIS A 459 -19.61 -11.12 3.69
C HIS A 459 -20.80 -10.53 4.45
N TYR A 460 -21.53 -9.58 3.86
CA TYR A 460 -22.74 -9.02 4.45
C TYR A 460 -23.87 -8.84 3.42
N GLN A 461 -24.10 -9.87 2.59
CA GLN A 461 -25.39 -10.06 1.92
C GLN A 461 -26.27 -10.97 2.78
#